data_AF-A0A9E3YQM8-F1
#
_entry.id   AF-A0A9E3YQM8-F1
#
_cell.length_a   1.000
_cell.length_b   1.000
_cell.length_c   1.000
_cell.angle_alpha   90.00
_cell.angle_beta   90.00
_cell.angle_gamma   90.00
#
_symmetry.space_group_name_H-M   'P 1'
#
loop_
_entity.id
_entity.type
_entity.pdbx_description
1 polymer ?
#
loop_
_entity_poly.entity_id
_entity_poly.type
_entity_poly.pdbx_seq_one_letter_code
_entity_poly.pdbx_strand_id
1 'polypeptide(L)'
;MDGYFIVILSDPDAQVLRTRLTRDPGLHPGTHACEPATEHLLYFELCNDAETACRRERQLRHWNRARRAHLISTMNPLWRDLRSLW
;
A
#
# COMPACT_ATOMS: atom_id res chain seq x y z
N MET A 1 6.33 6.32 -19.33
CA MET A 1 6.78 6.62 -17.96
C MET A 1 6.18 5.55 -17.08
N ASP A 2 6.95 4.51 -16.76
CA ASP A 2 6.49 3.38 -15.97
C ASP A 2 6.51 3.77 -14.48
N GLY A 3 5.38 4.27 -13.99
CA GLY A 3 5.20 4.55 -12.57
C GLY A 3 4.94 3.25 -11.80
N TYR A 4 5.74 2.97 -10.78
CA TYR A 4 5.54 1.85 -9.87
C TYR A 4 4.93 2.38 -8.59
N PHE A 5 3.87 1.74 -8.12
CA PHE A 5 3.19 2.10 -6.89
C PHE A 5 3.43 1.02 -5.85
N ILE A 6 3.83 1.44 -4.66
CA ILE A 6 3.91 0.58 -3.49
C ILE A 6 2.74 0.95 -2.60
N VAL A 7 1.87 -0.01 -2.34
CA VAL A 7 0.70 0.18 -1.48
C VAL A 7 0.83 -0.69 -0.23
N ILE A 8 0.42 -0.14 0.91
CA ILE A 8 0.28 -0.89 2.16
C ILE A 8 -1.20 -0.93 2.49
N LEU A 9 -1.71 -2.16 2.50
CA LEU A 9 -3.08 -2.51 2.80
C LEU A 9 -3.14 -3.08 4.21
N SER A 10 -4.21 -2.74 4.92
CA SER A 10 -4.51 -3.23 6.25
C SER A 10 -5.79 -4.03 6.21
N ASP A 11 -5.74 -5.27 6.68
CA ASP A 11 -6.94 -6.06 6.90
C ASP A 11 -7.55 -5.72 8.28
N PRO A 12 -8.82 -5.26 8.35
CA PRO A 12 -9.48 -4.88 9.59
C PRO A 12 -9.79 -6.08 10.50
N ASP A 13 -9.87 -7.30 9.95
CA ASP A 13 -10.16 -8.52 10.70
C ASP A 13 -8.86 -9.11 11.29
N ALA A 14 -7.78 -9.13 10.50
CA ALA A 14 -6.52 -9.77 10.86
C ALA A 14 -5.46 -8.81 11.44
N GLN A 15 -5.65 -7.48 11.37
CA GLN A 15 -4.62 -6.46 11.68
C GLN A 15 -3.27 -6.71 10.98
N VAL A 16 -3.30 -7.38 9.84
CA VAL A 16 -2.11 -7.71 9.04
C VAL A 16 -1.85 -6.58 8.06
N LEU A 17 -0.62 -6.06 8.09
CA LEU A 17 -0.14 -5.07 7.11
C LEU A 17 0.46 -5.81 5.92
N ARG A 18 -0.22 -5.74 4.78
CA ARG A 18 0.25 -6.30 3.51
C ARG A 18 0.88 -5.21 2.66
N THR A 19 2.10 -5.44 2.18
CA THR A 19 2.75 -4.56 1.20
C THR A 19 2.64 -5.18 -0.17
N ARG A 20 2.14 -4.43 -1.15
CA ARG A 20 2.02 -4.86 -2.55
C ARG A 20 2.66 -3.81 -3.45
N LEU A 21 3.41 -4.28 -4.45
CA LEU A 21 3.94 -3.46 -5.53
C LEU A 21 3.04 -3.66 -6.75
N THR A 22 2.56 -2.58 -7.33
CA THR A 22 1.69 -2.59 -8.51
C THR A 22 2.16 -1.55 -9.52
N ARG A 23 2.15 -1.90 -10.81
CA ARG A 23 2.49 -0.96 -11.91
C ARG A 23 1.31 -0.11 -12.33
N ASP A 24 0.13 -0.57 -11.96
CA ASP A 24 -1.13 0.12 -12.15
C ASP A 24 -1.82 0.10 -10.79
N PRO A 25 -2.00 1.25 -10.11
CA PRO A 25 -2.74 1.27 -8.87
C PRO A 25 -4.19 0.82 -9.11
N GLY A 26 -4.64 0.83 -10.38
CA GLY A 26 -5.68 -0.07 -10.86
C GLY A 26 -6.95 -0.02 -10.04
N LEU A 27 -7.19 1.13 -9.41
CA LEU A 27 -8.40 1.42 -8.67
C LEU A 27 -9.52 1.81 -9.65
N HIS A 28 -9.53 1.14 -10.81
CA HIS A 28 -10.52 1.31 -11.84
C HIS A 28 -11.76 0.52 -11.40
N PRO A 29 -12.89 1.18 -11.10
CA PRO A 29 -14.12 0.49 -10.76
C PRO A 29 -14.65 -0.21 -12.02
N GLY A 30 -14.22 -1.45 -12.33
CA GLY A 30 -14.80 -2.11 -13.50
C GLY A 30 -14.21 -3.39 -14.09
N THR A 31 -13.25 -4.10 -13.49
CA THR A 31 -12.82 -5.38 -14.09
C THR A 31 -12.63 -6.49 -13.05
N HIS A 32 -13.72 -7.25 -12.83
CA HIS A 32 -13.83 -8.68 -12.47
C HIS A 32 -12.81 -9.36 -11.52
N ALA A 33 -12.02 -8.63 -10.74
CA ALA A 33 -11.24 -9.22 -9.66
C ALA A 33 -12.06 -9.11 -8.37
N CYS A 34 -12.56 -10.25 -7.90
CA CYS A 34 -13.11 -10.48 -6.56
C CYS A 34 -12.60 -9.43 -5.57
N GLU A 35 -13.45 -8.45 -5.27
CA GLU A 35 -13.08 -7.27 -4.53
C GLU A 35 -12.55 -7.70 -3.15
N PRO A 36 -11.30 -7.41 -2.76
CA PRO A 36 -10.98 -7.35 -1.36
C PRO A 36 -11.59 -6.04 -0.84
N ALA A 37 -12.92 -6.00 -0.74
CA ALA A 37 -13.69 -4.84 -0.26
C ALA A 37 -13.34 -4.47 1.20
N THR A 38 -12.65 -5.37 1.90
CA THR A 38 -12.37 -5.24 3.32
C THR A 38 -10.98 -4.67 3.60
N GLU A 39 -10.05 -4.60 2.63
CA GLU A 39 -8.70 -4.08 2.89
C GLU A 39 -8.66 -2.54 2.84
N HIS A 40 -8.24 -1.91 3.94
CA HIS A 40 -8.06 -0.45 4.04
C HIS A 40 -6.70 -0.01 3.48
N LEU A 41 -6.70 0.97 2.58
CA LEU A 41 -5.47 1.57 2.07
C LEU A 41 -4.93 2.56 3.08
N LEU A 42 -3.85 2.21 3.78
CA LEU A 42 -3.28 3.08 4.81
C LEU A 42 -2.09 3.92 4.31
N TYR A 43 -1.40 3.45 3.26
CA TYR A 43 -0.23 4.12 2.70
C TYR A 43 -0.04 3.77 1.21
N PHE A 44 0.40 4.74 0.41
CA PHE A 44 0.85 4.53 -0.95
C PHE A 44 2.10 5.37 -1.23
N GLU A 45 2.99 4.87 -2.07
CA GLU A 45 4.22 5.56 -2.51
C GLU A 45 4.42 5.34 -4.01
N LEU A 46 4.61 6.44 -4.76
CA LEU A 46 4.94 6.41 -6.18
C LEU A 46 6.46 6.39 -6.35
N CYS A 47 6.95 5.43 -7.13
CA CYS A 47 8.34 5.31 -7.55
C CYS A 47 8.41 5.46 -9.07
N ASN A 48 9.32 6.31 -9.54
CA ASN A 48 9.48 6.57 -10.98
C ASN A 48 10.32 5.50 -11.70
N ASP A 49 10.97 4.61 -10.93
CA ASP A 49 11.91 3.61 -11.41
C ASP A 49 11.64 2.24 -10.76
N ALA A 50 11.76 1.18 -11.56
CA ALA A 50 11.60 -0.21 -11.11
C ALA A 50 12.60 -0.58 -10.00
N GLU A 51 13.84 -0.07 -10.09
CA GLU A 51 14.87 -0.33 -9.11
C GLU A 51 14.52 0.29 -7.75
N THR A 52 14.11 1.56 -7.75
CA THR A 52 13.66 2.28 -6.54
C THR A 52 12.50 1.54 -5.90
N ALA A 53 11.52 1.12 -6.70
CA ALA A 53 10.37 0.37 -6.21
C ALA A 53 10.76 -0.97 -5.59
N CYS A 54 11.67 -1.71 -6.23
CA CYS A 54 12.16 -2.99 -5.71
C CYS A 54 12.97 -2.82 -4.41
N ARG A 55 13.85 -1.81 -4.34
CA ARG A 55 14.63 -1.50 -3.13
C ARG A 55 13.70 -1.15 -1.96
N ARG A 56 12.67 -0.34 -2.23
CA ARG A 56 11.65 0.02 -1.23
C ARG A 56 10.82 -1.16 -0.79
N GLU A 57 10.35 -2.00 -1.71
CA GLU A 57 9.60 -3.21 -1.38
C GLU A 57 10.44 -4.14 -0.48
N ARG A 58 11.71 -4.36 -0.82
CA ARG A 58 12.63 -5.15 0.01
C ARG A 58 12.78 -4.53 1.40
N GLN A 59 12.99 -3.22 1.51
CA GLN A 59 13.06 -2.55 2.81
C GLN A 59 11.79 -2.79 3.63
N LEU A 60 10.61 -2.60 3.04
CA LEU A 60 9.33 -2.78 3.70
C LEU A 60 9.09 -4.24 4.11
N ARG A 61 9.47 -5.23 3.27
CA ARG A 61 9.42 -6.66 3.63
C ARG A 61 10.26 -6.99 4.86
N HIS A 62 11.43 -6.36 4.99
CA HIS A 62 12.32 -6.54 6.14
C HIS A 62 11.92 -5.73 7.38
N TRP A 63 10.88 -4.88 7.32
CA TRP A 63 10.45 -4.10 8.48
C TRP A 63 9.52 -4.89 9.39
N ASN A 64 9.79 -4.78 10.69
CA ASN A 64 8.90 -5.24 11.74
C ASN A 64 7.60 -4.41 11.76
N ARG A 65 6.53 -4.98 12.31
CA ARG A 65 5.20 -4.35 12.44
C ARG A 65 5.29 -2.92 13.00
N ALA A 66 6.12 -2.70 14.02
CA ALA A 66 6.30 -1.38 14.65
C ALA A 66 6.87 -0.32 13.69
N ARG A 67 7.81 -0.68 12.81
CA ARG A 67 8.37 0.25 11.82
C ARG A 67 7.35 0.62 10.74
N ARG A 68 6.59 -0.37 10.26
CA ARG A 68 5.51 -0.12 9.30
C ARG A 68 4.41 0.74 9.92
N ALA A 69 4.00 0.44 11.15
CA ALA A 69 3.03 1.24 11.89
C ALA A 69 3.53 2.68 12.13
N HIS A 70 4.82 2.86 12.43
CA HIS A 70 5.40 4.20 12.57
C HIS A 70 5.37 4.97 11.25
N LEU A 71 5.77 4.35 10.13
CA LEU A 71 5.69 4.99 8.81
C LEU A 71 4.25 5.40 8.46
N ILE A 72 3.30 4.49 8.67
CA ILE A 72 1.88 4.78 8.46
C ILE A 72 1.45 5.90 9.39
N SER A 73 1.80 5.87 10.66
CA SER A 73 1.44 6.91 11.63
C SER A 73 2.06 8.29 11.31
N THR A 74 3.23 8.34 10.66
CA THR A 74 3.85 9.59 10.22
C THR A 74 3.08 10.23 9.06
N MET A 75 2.54 9.41 8.16
CA MET A 75 1.87 9.89 6.94
C MET A 75 0.35 9.97 7.08
N ASN A 76 -0.21 9.10 7.89
CA ASN A 76 -1.62 8.94 8.19
C ASN A 76 -1.79 8.61 9.69
N PRO A 77 -1.58 9.60 10.57
CA PRO A 77 -1.72 9.43 12.02
C PRO A 77 -3.14 9.01 12.44
N LEU A 78 -4.13 9.29 11.59
CA LEU A 78 -5.53 8.94 11.83
C LEU A 78 -5.89 7.53 11.31
N TRP A 79 -4.96 6.83 10.65
CA TRP A 79 -5.16 5.50 10.08
C TRP A 79 -6.44 5.41 9.25
N ARG A 80 -6.77 6.50 8.55
CA ARG A 80 -7.96 6.57 7.71
C ARG A 80 -7.71 5.85 6.40
N ASP A 81 -8.76 5.25 5.87
CA ASP A 81 -8.71 4.68 4.54
C ASP A 81 -8.46 5.80 3.51
N LEU A 82 -7.31 5.73 2.85
CA LEU A 82 -6.91 6.66 1.80
C LEU A 82 -7.54 6.30 0.45
N ARG A 83 -8.16 5.11 0.33
CA ARG A 83 -8.87 4.70 -0.89
C ARG A 83 -10.08 5.60 -1.13
N SER A 84 -10.71 6.08 -0.07
CA SER A 84 -11.79 7.07 -0.14
C SER A 84 -11.35 8.46 -0.63
N LEU A 85 -10.03 8.74 -0.67
CA LEU A 85 -9.46 10.01 -1.14
C LEU A 85 -8.96 9.96 -2.58
N TRP A 86 -9.02 8.78 -3.21
CA TRP A 86 -8.59 8.50 -4.57
C TRP A 86 -9.79 8.33 -5.49
#